data_AF-A0A426QTD3-F1
#
_entry.id   AF-A0A426QTD3-F1
#
_cell.length_a   1.000
_cell.length_b   1.000
_cell.length_c   1.000
_cell.angle_alpha   90.00
_cell.angle_beta   90.00
_cell.angle_gamma   90.00
#
_symmetry.space_group_name_H-M   'P 1'
#
loop_
_entity.id
_entity.type
_entity.pdbx_description
1 polymer ?
#
loop_
_entity_poly.entity_id
_entity_poly.type
_entity_poly.pdbx_seq_one_letter_code
_entity_poly.pdbx_strand_id
1 'polypeptide(L)'
;VVGAGPTGVEMAGQIAELANKTLDGTFRHIDSRSAKVILLDAAPKVLPPFADSLGQSAAKRLEKMGVDIQLGAMVTDLDAHGLTVKDSDGTVRRISAKTKVWSAGVAASPLGKTLAEQSGAEIDRAGRVLVNKDLTLPGHSDVFVVGDMMSLDKLPGVAQVAIQGGRYAAQVIEDGVEAVRAGKDVPERKPFKYFDKGSMATVSRFSAVAQVGPIKITGFIAWVMWLLVHLLYIVGFRSRLTTVISWLTAFFSKGRGQLAITEQQVDARRAMFYFTGNDPVAAPEVTAPEPESATLPLQESRR
;
A
#
# COMPACT_ATOMS: atom_id res chain seq x y z
N VAL A 1 -9.45 8.12 -5.87
CA VAL A 1 -8.54 7.13 -5.26
C VAL A 1 -8.56 5.90 -6.16
N VAL A 2 -7.41 5.46 -6.65
CA VAL A 2 -7.28 4.31 -7.56
C VAL A 2 -6.73 3.11 -6.79
N GLY A 3 -7.43 1.99 -6.87
CA GLY A 3 -7.26 0.78 -6.06
C GLY A 3 -8.24 0.74 -4.88
N ALA A 4 -9.05 -0.32 -4.79
CA ALA A 4 -9.98 -0.65 -3.71
C ALA A 4 -9.42 -1.75 -2.79
N GLY A 5 -8.09 -1.91 -2.74
CA GLY A 5 -7.40 -2.64 -1.68
C GLY A 5 -7.43 -1.89 -0.34
N PRO A 6 -6.81 -2.43 0.73
CA PRO A 6 -6.83 -1.85 2.07
C PRO A 6 -6.44 -0.37 2.10
N THR A 7 -5.31 0.00 1.48
CA THR A 7 -4.84 1.38 1.43
C THR A 7 -5.84 2.31 0.76
N GLY A 8 -6.40 1.93 -0.39
CA GLY A 8 -7.33 2.80 -1.10
C GLY A 8 -8.67 2.97 -0.38
N VAL A 9 -9.17 1.92 0.27
CA VAL A 9 -10.35 1.98 1.15
C VAL A 9 -10.11 2.93 2.33
N GLU A 10 -8.96 2.80 3.00
CA GLU A 10 -8.56 3.68 4.09
C GLU A 10 -8.47 5.15 3.63
N MET A 11 -7.81 5.39 2.51
CA MET A 11 -7.64 6.72 1.94
C MET A 11 -8.98 7.35 1.54
N ALA A 12 -9.83 6.61 0.82
CA ALA A 12 -11.15 7.11 0.41
C ALA A 12 -12.01 7.46 1.63
N GLY A 13 -12.03 6.60 2.63
CA GLY A 13 -12.76 6.82 3.88
C GLY A 13 -12.25 8.02 4.68
N GLN A 14 -10.92 8.16 4.84
CA GLN A 14 -10.33 9.29 5.55
C GLN A 14 -10.54 10.62 4.83
N ILE A 15 -10.47 10.65 3.50
CA ILE A 15 -10.74 11.86 2.70
C ILE A 15 -12.21 12.25 2.81
N ALA A 16 -13.14 11.29 2.70
CA ALA A 16 -14.57 11.56 2.86
C ALA A 16 -14.91 12.04 4.28
N GLU A 17 -14.30 11.46 5.32
CA GLU A 17 -14.46 11.93 6.70
C GLU A 17 -13.89 13.34 6.91
N LEU A 18 -12.71 13.63 6.33
CA LEU A 18 -12.08 14.94 6.38
C LEU A 18 -13.00 16.01 5.75
N ALA A 19 -13.51 15.74 4.55
CA ALA A 19 -14.39 16.65 3.81
C ALA A 19 -15.72 16.89 4.55
N ASN A 20 -16.34 15.83 5.07
CA ASN A 20 -17.69 15.89 5.61
C ASN A 20 -17.78 16.24 7.10
N LYS A 21 -16.69 16.16 7.85
CA LYS A 21 -16.70 16.41 9.31
C LYS A 21 -15.62 17.35 9.78
N THR A 22 -14.36 17.12 9.39
CA THR A 22 -13.23 17.87 9.94
C THR A 22 -13.17 19.28 9.36
N LEU A 23 -13.43 19.43 8.07
CA LEU A 23 -13.36 20.71 7.36
C LEU A 23 -14.70 21.46 7.33
N ASP A 24 -15.76 20.86 7.86
CA ASP A 24 -17.09 21.46 7.90
C ASP A 24 -17.05 22.81 8.64
N GLY A 25 -17.51 23.86 7.99
CA GLY A 25 -17.47 25.24 8.49
C GLY A 25 -16.06 25.86 8.63
N THR A 26 -15.01 25.22 8.11
CA THR A 26 -13.62 25.75 8.20
C THR A 26 -13.36 26.84 7.15
N PHE A 27 -13.98 26.76 5.97
CA PHE A 27 -13.79 27.72 4.89
C PHE A 27 -14.99 28.67 4.74
N ARG A 28 -14.71 29.94 4.46
CA ARG A 28 -15.75 30.98 4.30
C ARG A 28 -16.44 30.96 2.92
N HIS A 29 -15.72 30.53 1.88
CA HIS A 29 -16.15 30.64 0.47
C HIS A 29 -16.32 29.28 -0.23
N ILE A 30 -16.01 28.18 0.46
CA ILE A 30 -16.07 26.82 -0.09
C ILE A 30 -16.78 25.94 0.91
N ASP A 31 -17.71 25.10 0.44
CA ASP A 31 -18.27 24.02 1.25
C ASP A 31 -17.45 22.75 1.02
N SER A 32 -16.73 22.29 2.04
CA SER A 32 -15.91 21.08 1.95
C SER A 32 -16.72 19.82 1.67
N ARG A 33 -18.02 19.81 2.01
CA ARG A 33 -18.93 18.67 1.81
C ARG A 33 -19.34 18.50 0.35
N SER A 34 -19.07 19.50 -0.50
CA SER A 34 -19.25 19.39 -1.95
C SER A 34 -18.17 18.54 -2.63
N ALA A 35 -17.12 18.14 -1.90
CA ALA A 35 -16.04 17.32 -2.44
C ALA A 35 -16.55 15.93 -2.85
N LYS A 36 -16.39 15.60 -4.13
CA LYS A 36 -16.68 14.26 -4.65
C LYS A 36 -15.49 13.33 -4.47
N VAL A 37 -15.66 12.27 -3.68
CA VAL A 37 -14.63 11.22 -3.48
C VAL A 37 -15.02 10.01 -4.32
N ILE A 38 -14.18 9.65 -5.30
CA ILE A 38 -14.39 8.48 -6.15
C ILE A 38 -13.34 7.41 -5.79
N LEU A 39 -13.79 6.19 -5.53
CA LEU A 39 -12.94 5.00 -5.35
C LEU A 39 -13.06 4.10 -6.59
N LEU A 40 -11.96 3.94 -7.31
CA LEU A 40 -11.88 3.18 -8.56
C LEU A 40 -11.07 1.89 -8.38
N ASP A 41 -11.52 0.79 -8.95
CA ASP A 41 -10.71 -0.44 -9.09
C ASP A 41 -11.11 -1.21 -10.35
N ALA A 42 -10.15 -1.87 -10.99
CA ALA A 42 -10.39 -2.78 -12.09
C ALA A 42 -11.04 -4.10 -11.62
N ALA A 43 -10.81 -4.49 -10.36
CA ALA A 43 -11.46 -5.64 -9.74
C ALA A 43 -12.96 -5.37 -9.49
N PRO A 44 -13.81 -6.40 -9.51
CA PRO A 44 -15.26 -6.26 -9.31
C PRO A 44 -15.66 -6.13 -7.83
N LYS A 45 -14.70 -6.07 -6.90
CA LYS A 45 -14.99 -6.02 -5.45
C LYS A 45 -14.04 -5.13 -4.67
N VAL A 46 -14.56 -4.55 -3.59
CA VAL A 46 -13.81 -3.84 -2.55
C VAL A 46 -13.09 -4.84 -1.64
N LEU A 47 -11.86 -4.53 -1.24
CA LEU A 47 -10.97 -5.38 -0.47
C LEU A 47 -10.82 -6.80 -1.06
N PRO A 48 -10.30 -6.96 -2.30
CA PRO A 48 -10.21 -8.26 -2.95
C PRO A 48 -9.58 -9.39 -2.11
N PRO A 49 -8.53 -9.14 -1.28
CA PRO A 49 -7.93 -10.17 -0.42
C PRO A 49 -8.82 -10.65 0.73
N PHE A 50 -9.89 -9.91 1.07
CA PHE A 50 -10.78 -10.22 2.18
C PHE A 50 -11.98 -11.04 1.69
N ALA A 51 -12.66 -11.69 2.65
CA ALA A 51 -13.94 -12.34 2.39
C ALA A 51 -14.98 -11.34 1.85
N ASP A 52 -15.82 -11.78 0.91
CA ASP A 52 -16.76 -10.91 0.20
C ASP A 52 -17.72 -10.16 1.14
N SER A 53 -18.12 -10.78 2.24
CA SER A 53 -18.95 -10.14 3.27
C SER A 53 -18.28 -8.93 3.93
N LEU A 54 -16.95 -8.96 4.10
CA LEU A 54 -16.17 -7.84 4.63
C LEU A 54 -16.03 -6.73 3.59
N GLY A 55 -15.75 -7.10 2.33
CA GLY A 55 -15.73 -6.15 1.21
C GLY A 55 -17.07 -5.40 1.05
N GLN A 56 -18.19 -6.12 1.09
CA GLN A 56 -19.54 -5.54 1.06
C GLN A 56 -19.82 -4.63 2.26
N SER A 57 -19.37 -5.01 3.46
CA SER A 57 -19.51 -4.16 4.67
C SER A 57 -18.74 -2.85 4.52
N ALA A 58 -17.50 -2.92 4.02
CA ALA A 58 -16.68 -1.74 3.74
C ALA A 58 -17.31 -0.85 2.66
N ALA A 59 -17.79 -1.43 1.55
CA ALA A 59 -18.47 -0.70 0.48
C ALA A 59 -19.70 0.05 1.00
N LYS A 60 -20.62 -0.63 1.71
CA LYS A 60 -21.81 -0.01 2.33
C LYS A 60 -21.45 1.15 3.25
N ARG A 61 -20.34 1.03 3.98
CA ARG A 61 -19.88 2.10 4.87
C ARG A 61 -19.35 3.31 4.07
N LEU A 62 -18.53 3.08 3.05
CA LEU A 62 -18.00 4.13 2.18
C LEU A 62 -19.12 4.87 1.43
N GLU A 63 -20.09 4.14 0.89
CA GLU A 63 -21.29 4.71 0.23
C GLU A 63 -22.09 5.57 1.19
N LYS A 64 -22.31 5.11 2.43
CA LYS A 64 -22.96 5.91 3.49
C LYS A 64 -22.19 7.19 3.83
N MET A 65 -20.91 7.26 3.52
CA MET A 65 -20.06 8.45 3.69
C MET A 65 -20.02 9.35 2.44
N GLY A 66 -20.74 9.00 1.37
CA GLY A 66 -20.78 9.75 0.12
C GLY A 66 -19.65 9.42 -0.86
N VAL A 67 -18.94 8.31 -0.68
CA VAL A 67 -17.92 7.85 -1.63
C VAL A 67 -18.61 7.18 -2.82
N ASP A 68 -18.28 7.63 -4.03
CA ASP A 68 -18.70 7.04 -5.30
C ASP A 68 -17.77 5.88 -5.65
N ILE A 69 -18.25 4.64 -5.50
CA ILE A 69 -17.46 3.43 -5.75
C ILE A 69 -17.70 2.95 -7.18
N GLN A 70 -16.63 2.88 -7.97
CA GLN A 70 -16.66 2.48 -9.37
C GLN A 70 -15.72 1.27 -9.58
N LEU A 71 -16.30 0.08 -9.56
CA LEU A 71 -15.59 -1.20 -9.72
C LEU A 71 -15.65 -1.68 -11.17
N GLY A 72 -14.76 -2.58 -11.56
CA GLY A 72 -14.65 -3.01 -12.97
C GLY A 72 -14.20 -1.88 -13.90
N ALA A 73 -13.55 -0.86 -13.36
CA ALA A 73 -13.21 0.37 -14.04
C ALA A 73 -11.69 0.58 -13.98
N MET A 74 -11.01 0.36 -15.11
CA MET A 74 -9.55 0.40 -15.20
C MET A 74 -9.09 1.79 -15.64
N VAL A 75 -8.21 2.42 -14.87
CA VAL A 75 -7.55 3.66 -15.30
C VAL A 75 -6.51 3.33 -16.36
N THR A 76 -6.60 3.98 -17.53
CA THR A 76 -5.69 3.76 -18.66
C THR A 76 -4.75 4.93 -18.92
N ASP A 77 -5.09 6.12 -18.45
CA ASP A 77 -4.28 7.33 -18.65
C ASP A 77 -4.57 8.37 -17.54
N LEU A 78 -3.59 9.23 -17.25
CA LEU A 78 -3.64 10.25 -16.20
C LEU A 78 -2.82 11.48 -16.58
N ASP A 79 -3.39 12.67 -16.39
CA ASP A 79 -2.70 13.95 -16.62
C ASP A 79 -2.92 14.92 -15.45
N ALA A 80 -2.55 16.19 -15.61
CA ALA A 80 -2.73 17.22 -14.59
C ALA A 80 -4.21 17.50 -14.21
N HIS A 81 -5.16 17.21 -15.08
CA HIS A 81 -6.56 17.63 -14.97
C HIS A 81 -7.54 16.48 -14.67
N GLY A 82 -7.11 15.23 -14.83
CA GLY A 82 -7.97 14.09 -14.56
C GLY A 82 -7.36 12.76 -14.96
N LEU A 83 -8.24 11.78 -15.16
CA LEU A 83 -7.88 10.43 -15.56
C LEU A 83 -8.87 9.87 -16.59
N THR A 84 -8.37 8.99 -17.44
CA THR A 84 -9.17 8.25 -18.43
C THR A 84 -9.41 6.85 -17.89
N VAL A 85 -10.66 6.40 -17.96
CA VAL A 85 -11.13 5.14 -17.39
C VAL A 85 -11.81 4.31 -18.47
N LYS A 86 -11.45 3.04 -18.55
CA LYS A 86 -12.09 2.02 -19.35
C LYS A 86 -12.94 1.12 -18.45
N ASP A 87 -14.25 1.10 -18.69
CA ASP A 87 -15.19 0.23 -18.00
C ASP A 87 -15.13 -1.21 -18.52
N SER A 88 -15.74 -2.13 -17.77
CA SER A 88 -15.82 -3.55 -18.12
C SER A 88 -16.55 -3.83 -19.43
N ASP A 89 -17.44 -2.92 -19.87
CA ASP A 89 -18.15 -3.01 -21.15
C ASP A 89 -17.33 -2.44 -22.33
N GLY A 90 -16.13 -1.92 -22.08
CA GLY A 90 -15.25 -1.31 -23.06
C GLY A 90 -15.44 0.19 -23.23
N THR A 91 -16.43 0.80 -22.58
CA THR A 91 -16.67 2.25 -22.62
C THR A 91 -15.46 2.99 -22.04
N VAL A 92 -15.01 4.03 -22.76
CA VAL A 92 -13.93 4.91 -22.30
C VAL A 92 -14.52 6.26 -21.93
N ARG A 93 -14.30 6.69 -20.69
CA ARG A 93 -14.76 8.00 -20.18
C ARG A 93 -13.65 8.71 -19.43
N ARG A 94 -13.81 10.02 -19.29
CA ARG A 94 -12.87 10.87 -18.56
C ARG A 94 -13.46 11.37 -17.26
N ILE A 95 -12.67 11.35 -16.20
CA ILE A 95 -13.02 11.86 -14.88
C ILE A 95 -12.08 13.03 -14.55
N SER A 96 -12.64 14.22 -14.47
CA SER A 96 -11.92 15.42 -14.02
C SER A 96 -11.60 15.32 -12.53
N ALA A 97 -10.33 15.46 -12.17
CA ALA A 97 -9.88 15.42 -10.79
C ALA A 97 -8.58 16.21 -10.63
N LYS A 98 -8.53 17.07 -9.60
CA LYS A 98 -7.29 17.76 -9.21
C LYS A 98 -6.40 16.87 -8.34
N THR A 99 -7.01 16.17 -7.38
CA THR A 99 -6.32 15.26 -6.47
C THR A 99 -6.50 13.82 -6.91
N LYS A 100 -5.40 13.16 -7.26
CA LYS A 100 -5.36 11.73 -7.60
C LYS A 100 -4.48 11.02 -6.60
N VAL A 101 -5.02 9.98 -5.98
CA VAL A 101 -4.29 9.11 -5.04
C VAL A 101 -4.21 7.74 -5.69
N TRP A 102 -2.99 7.27 -5.96
CA TRP A 102 -2.73 5.99 -6.60
C TRP A 102 -2.26 4.97 -5.56
N SER A 103 -3.05 3.91 -5.36
CA SER A 103 -2.80 2.84 -4.40
C SER A 103 -2.95 1.45 -5.03
N ALA A 104 -2.88 1.38 -6.36
CA ALA A 104 -3.04 0.16 -7.13
C ALA A 104 -1.73 -0.26 -7.79
N GLY A 105 -1.48 -1.56 -7.88
CA GLY A 105 -0.29 -2.10 -8.54
C GLY A 105 1.00 -1.87 -7.75
N VAL A 106 1.78 -2.92 -7.59
CA VAL A 106 3.13 -2.84 -7.02
C VAL A 106 4.08 -3.37 -8.08
N ALA A 107 5.08 -2.57 -8.42
CA ALA A 107 6.24 -3.02 -9.17
C ALA A 107 7.37 -3.29 -8.16
N ALA A 108 8.09 -4.39 -8.34
CA ALA A 108 9.25 -4.68 -7.52
C ALA A 108 10.39 -3.70 -7.80
N SER A 109 11.31 -3.61 -6.85
CA SER A 109 12.51 -2.79 -6.98
C SER A 109 13.36 -3.22 -8.19
N PRO A 110 13.94 -2.29 -8.97
CA PRO A 110 14.92 -2.59 -10.01
C PRO A 110 16.12 -3.43 -9.51
N LEU A 111 16.39 -3.40 -8.20
CA LEU A 111 17.40 -4.25 -7.56
C LEU A 111 17.12 -5.74 -7.76
N GLY A 112 15.86 -6.16 -7.81
CA GLY A 112 15.50 -7.56 -8.05
C GLY A 112 15.98 -8.05 -9.41
N LYS A 113 15.82 -7.23 -10.46
CA LYS A 113 16.34 -7.51 -11.80
C LYS A 113 17.87 -7.57 -11.82
N THR A 114 18.52 -6.63 -11.12
CA THR A 114 19.98 -6.59 -11.03
C THR A 114 20.54 -7.84 -10.36
N LEU A 115 19.90 -8.31 -9.28
CA LEU A 115 20.30 -9.53 -8.59
C LEU A 115 20.13 -10.76 -9.49
N ALA A 116 18.98 -10.85 -10.17
CA ALA A 116 18.70 -11.93 -11.11
C ALA A 116 19.71 -12.03 -12.25
N GLU A 117 20.09 -10.90 -12.85
CA GLU A 117 21.12 -10.84 -13.90
C GLU A 117 22.50 -11.29 -13.40
N GLN A 118 22.85 -11.00 -12.15
CA GLN A 118 24.15 -11.34 -11.57
C GLN A 118 24.22 -12.77 -11.01
N SER A 119 23.11 -13.30 -10.50
CA SER A 119 23.08 -14.61 -9.84
C SER A 119 22.46 -15.72 -10.69
N GLY A 120 21.84 -15.39 -11.83
CA GLY A 120 21.05 -16.32 -12.63
C GLY A 120 19.71 -16.70 -11.99
N ALA A 121 19.25 -15.97 -10.97
CA ALA A 121 17.94 -16.21 -10.37
C ALA A 121 16.83 -15.73 -11.31
N GLU A 122 15.68 -16.40 -11.28
CA GLU A 122 14.50 -15.96 -12.03
C GLU A 122 13.78 -14.83 -11.30
N ILE A 123 13.03 -14.02 -12.05
CA ILE A 123 12.10 -13.01 -11.51
C ILE A 123 10.68 -13.28 -11.99
N ASP A 124 9.70 -12.93 -11.18
CA ASP A 124 8.30 -12.98 -11.61
C ASP A 124 7.91 -11.75 -12.46
N ARG A 125 6.66 -11.74 -12.96
CA ARG A 125 6.14 -10.64 -13.79
C ARG A 125 6.19 -9.28 -13.08
N ALA A 126 6.14 -9.25 -11.75
CA ALA A 126 6.23 -8.02 -10.98
C ALA A 126 7.67 -7.58 -10.72
N GLY A 127 8.68 -8.38 -11.11
CA GLY A 127 10.10 -8.12 -10.91
C GLY A 127 10.64 -8.65 -9.57
N ARG A 128 9.90 -9.50 -8.87
CA ARG A 128 10.31 -10.09 -7.58
C ARG A 128 11.20 -11.31 -7.82
N VAL A 129 12.27 -11.44 -7.04
CA VAL A 129 13.26 -12.51 -7.14
C VAL A 129 12.69 -13.83 -6.63
N LEU A 130 12.76 -14.90 -7.43
CA LEU A 130 12.40 -16.24 -7.01
C LEU A 130 13.48 -16.77 -6.05
N VAL A 131 13.11 -16.93 -4.78
CA VAL A 131 14.02 -17.36 -3.71
C VAL A 131 13.88 -18.85 -3.42
N ASN A 132 14.91 -19.42 -2.82
CA ASN A 132 14.85 -20.75 -2.21
C ASN A 132 13.88 -20.78 -1.02
N LYS A 133 13.55 -21.99 -0.56
CA LYS A 133 12.66 -22.19 0.60
C LYS A 133 13.20 -21.61 1.91
N ASP A 134 14.50 -21.36 2.00
CA ASP A 134 15.16 -20.68 3.12
C ASP A 134 15.38 -19.18 2.87
N LEU A 135 14.63 -18.59 1.94
CA LEU A 135 14.71 -17.16 1.55
C LEU A 135 16.04 -16.73 0.95
N THR A 136 16.92 -17.68 0.60
CA THR A 136 18.17 -17.35 -0.06
C THR A 136 18.03 -17.19 -1.56
N LEU A 137 18.96 -16.45 -2.14
CA LEU A 137 19.12 -16.33 -3.58
C LEU A 137 19.63 -17.68 -4.14
N PRO A 138 19.03 -18.22 -5.22
CA PRO A 138 19.54 -19.41 -5.89
C PRO A 138 21.04 -19.29 -6.22
N GLY A 139 21.83 -20.29 -5.85
CA GLY A 139 23.29 -20.29 -6.03
C GLY A 139 24.10 -19.53 -4.97
N HIS A 140 23.45 -18.76 -4.07
CA HIS A 140 24.11 -17.94 -3.06
C HIS A 140 23.47 -18.12 -1.68
N SER A 141 24.00 -19.06 -0.90
CA SER A 141 23.47 -19.41 0.42
C SER A 141 23.72 -18.34 1.49
N ASP A 142 24.55 -17.35 1.22
CA ASP A 142 24.90 -16.22 2.07
C ASP A 142 24.04 -14.96 1.82
N VAL A 143 23.25 -14.95 0.74
CA VAL A 143 22.42 -13.81 0.34
C VAL A 143 20.94 -14.10 0.57
N PHE A 144 20.29 -13.32 1.42
CA PHE A 144 18.85 -13.43 1.71
C PHE A 144 18.07 -12.32 1.01
N VAL A 145 16.94 -12.68 0.38
CA VAL A 145 15.99 -11.71 -0.19
C VAL A 145 14.67 -11.84 0.55
N VAL A 146 14.26 -10.75 1.22
CA VAL A 146 13.08 -10.72 2.10
C VAL A 146 12.15 -9.57 1.73
N GLY A 147 10.89 -9.66 2.19
CA GLY A 147 9.88 -8.61 1.98
C GLY A 147 9.39 -8.54 0.54
N ASP A 148 9.04 -7.34 0.07
CA ASP A 148 8.31 -7.18 -1.19
C ASP A 148 9.15 -7.47 -2.45
N MET A 149 10.47 -7.61 -2.33
CA MET A 149 11.33 -8.03 -3.43
C MET A 149 11.35 -9.55 -3.64
N MET A 150 10.85 -10.34 -2.69
CA MET A 150 10.92 -11.80 -2.74
C MET A 150 9.67 -12.39 -3.41
N SER A 151 9.86 -13.50 -4.12
CA SER A 151 8.80 -14.36 -4.64
C SER A 151 9.00 -15.76 -4.10
N LEU A 152 8.10 -16.18 -3.20
CA LEU A 152 8.06 -17.52 -2.63
C LEU A 152 6.59 -17.92 -2.45
N ASP A 153 6.19 -19.09 -2.97
CA ASP A 153 4.87 -19.72 -2.75
C ASP A 153 3.66 -18.77 -2.89
N LYS A 154 3.77 -17.74 -3.74
CA LYS A 154 2.75 -16.69 -3.93
C LYS A 154 2.35 -15.98 -2.63
N LEU A 155 3.29 -15.85 -1.70
CA LEU A 155 3.08 -15.09 -0.47
C LEU A 155 2.67 -13.64 -0.79
N PRO A 156 1.74 -13.07 0.00
CA PRO A 156 1.26 -11.72 -0.22
C PRO A 156 2.35 -10.68 0.11
N GLY A 157 2.40 -9.59 -0.67
CA GLY A 157 3.24 -8.43 -0.37
C GLY A 157 2.66 -7.61 0.79
N VAL A 158 2.90 -8.07 2.01
CA VAL A 158 2.42 -7.43 3.25
C VAL A 158 3.55 -7.34 4.27
N ALA A 159 3.48 -6.33 5.13
CA ALA A 159 4.47 -6.09 6.18
C ALA A 159 4.70 -7.33 7.07
N GLN A 160 3.68 -8.17 7.28
CA GLN A 160 3.81 -9.38 8.08
C GLN A 160 4.78 -10.40 7.47
N VAL A 161 4.75 -10.58 6.15
CA VAL A 161 5.68 -11.46 5.42
C VAL A 161 7.09 -10.90 5.52
N ALA A 162 7.28 -9.59 5.34
CA ALA A 162 8.57 -8.94 5.50
C ALA A 162 9.15 -9.10 6.92
N ILE A 163 8.34 -8.87 7.96
CA ILE A 163 8.75 -9.00 9.36
C ILE A 163 9.14 -10.45 9.69
N GLN A 164 8.32 -11.43 9.28
CA GLN A 164 8.62 -12.84 9.55
C GLN A 164 9.83 -13.32 8.76
N GLY A 165 9.94 -12.94 7.48
CA GLY A 165 11.09 -13.29 6.64
C GLY A 165 12.39 -12.67 7.15
N GLY A 166 12.36 -11.40 7.56
CA GLY A 166 13.51 -10.74 8.17
C GLY A 166 13.97 -11.40 9.48
N ARG A 167 13.03 -11.77 10.37
CA ARG A 167 13.35 -12.51 11.59
C ARG A 167 13.94 -13.89 11.31
N TYR A 168 13.37 -14.59 10.33
CA TYR A 168 13.87 -15.88 9.90
C TYR A 168 15.30 -15.77 9.38
N ALA A 169 15.58 -14.82 8.48
CA ALA A 169 16.91 -14.62 7.93
C ALA A 169 17.93 -14.26 9.03
N ALA A 170 17.56 -13.37 9.95
CA ALA A 170 18.39 -13.02 11.09
C ALA A 170 18.75 -14.24 11.96
N GLN A 171 17.78 -15.09 12.29
CA GLN A 171 18.03 -16.30 13.08
C GLN A 171 18.98 -17.26 12.35
N VAL A 172 18.80 -17.47 11.04
CA VAL A 172 19.69 -18.36 10.26
C VAL A 172 21.12 -17.82 10.23
N ILE A 173 21.30 -16.51 10.12
CA ILE A 173 22.61 -15.86 10.17
C ILE A 173 23.24 -16.02 11.55
N GLU A 174 22.49 -15.74 12.62
CA GLU A 174 22.96 -15.89 14.01
C GLU A 174 23.38 -17.33 14.30
N ASP A 175 22.55 -18.32 13.97
CA ASP A 175 22.84 -19.75 14.14
C ASP A 175 24.13 -20.16 13.40
N GLY A 176 24.33 -19.64 12.18
CA GLY A 176 25.53 -19.90 11.39
C GLY A 176 26.78 -19.28 12.00
N VAL A 177 26.71 -18.03 12.45
CA VAL A 177 27.82 -17.34 13.12
C VAL A 177 28.19 -18.02 14.43
N GLU A 178 27.21 -18.45 15.22
CA GLU A 178 27.43 -19.16 16.48
C GLU A 178 28.08 -20.54 16.25
N ALA A 179 27.61 -21.29 15.25
CA ALA A 179 28.20 -22.58 14.89
C ALA A 179 29.68 -22.44 14.50
N VAL A 180 30.00 -21.47 13.64
CA VAL A 180 31.39 -21.17 13.23
C VAL A 180 32.25 -20.79 14.44
N ARG A 181 31.75 -19.91 15.32
CA ARG A 181 32.47 -19.52 16.56
C ARG A 181 32.71 -20.69 17.50
N ALA A 182 31.80 -21.66 17.53
CA ALA A 182 31.91 -22.86 18.36
C ALA A 182 32.72 -23.99 17.70
N GLY A 183 33.22 -23.81 16.48
CA GLY A 183 33.89 -24.87 15.72
C GLY A 183 32.97 -26.04 15.36
N LYS A 184 31.66 -25.78 15.23
CA LYS A 184 30.63 -26.76 14.90
C LYS A 184 30.16 -26.57 13.45
N ASP A 185 29.61 -27.63 12.89
CA ASP A 185 28.95 -27.56 11.59
C ASP A 185 27.72 -26.64 11.65
N VAL A 186 27.50 -25.90 10.56
CA VAL A 186 26.34 -25.02 10.42
C VAL A 186 25.07 -25.87 10.44
N PRO A 187 24.06 -25.54 11.28
CA PRO A 187 22.82 -26.30 11.34
C PRO A 187 22.10 -26.34 9.99
N GLU A 188 21.40 -27.45 9.71
CA GLU A 188 20.54 -27.55 8.53
C GLU A 188 19.41 -26.51 8.59
N ARG A 189 19.24 -25.77 7.49
CA ARG A 189 18.25 -24.69 7.39
C ARG A 189 16.85 -25.24 7.18
N LYS A 190 15.95 -24.95 8.13
CA LYS A 190 14.54 -25.30 8.00
C LYS A 190 13.86 -24.36 7.00
N PRO A 191 12.95 -24.82 6.12
CA PRO A 191 12.18 -23.95 5.25
C PRO A 191 11.44 -22.83 6.00
N PHE A 192 11.42 -21.63 5.43
CA PHE A 192 10.59 -20.53 5.91
C PHE A 192 9.12 -20.90 5.82
N LYS A 193 8.37 -20.63 6.89
CA LYS A 193 6.93 -20.85 6.97
C LYS A 193 6.25 -19.57 7.40
N TYR A 194 5.46 -18.99 6.51
CA TYR A 194 4.62 -17.85 6.83
C TYR A 194 3.44 -18.27 7.71
N PHE A 195 3.29 -17.61 8.85
CA PHE A 195 2.09 -17.73 9.68
C PHE A 195 1.22 -16.49 9.50
N ASP A 196 0.07 -16.64 8.84
CA ASP A 196 -0.90 -15.55 8.69
C ASP A 196 -1.58 -15.24 10.04
N LYS A 197 -1.50 -13.98 10.49
CA LYS A 197 -2.10 -13.52 11.76
C LYS A 197 -3.50 -12.94 11.55
N GLY A 198 -3.94 -12.90 10.29
CA GLY A 198 -5.14 -12.21 9.87
C GLY A 198 -4.85 -10.85 9.25
N SER A 199 -5.87 -10.30 8.64
CA SER A 199 -5.84 -9.01 7.94
C SER A 199 -6.88 -8.06 8.52
N MET A 200 -6.54 -6.78 8.57
CA MET A 200 -7.45 -5.72 9.03
C MET A 200 -7.34 -4.52 8.10
N ALA A 201 -8.46 -3.83 7.89
CA ALA A 201 -8.49 -2.57 7.17
C ALA A 201 -9.45 -1.62 7.87
N THR A 202 -9.03 -0.38 8.11
CA THR A 202 -9.95 0.67 8.56
C THR A 202 -10.76 1.21 7.40
N VAL A 203 -12.00 1.57 7.65
CA VAL A 203 -12.86 2.21 6.64
C VAL A 203 -13.10 3.66 7.02
N SER A 204 -13.29 3.94 8.30
CA SER A 204 -13.46 5.29 8.84
C SER A 204 -13.37 5.25 10.35
N ARG A 205 -13.52 6.40 11.01
CA ARG A 205 -13.73 6.42 12.45
C ARG A 205 -14.91 5.52 12.86
N PHE A 206 -14.66 4.68 13.86
CA PHE A 206 -15.59 3.67 14.39
C PHE A 206 -15.97 2.55 13.43
N SER A 207 -15.27 2.39 12.31
CA SER A 207 -15.55 1.33 11.35
C SER A 207 -14.27 0.74 10.76
N ALA A 208 -14.08 -0.55 10.99
CA ALA A 208 -13.03 -1.35 10.36
C ALA A 208 -13.58 -2.73 9.99
N VAL A 209 -12.80 -3.47 9.24
CA VAL A 209 -13.03 -4.89 8.96
C VAL A 209 -11.79 -5.68 9.38
N ALA A 210 -12.02 -6.87 9.93
CA ALA A 210 -10.97 -7.76 10.39
C ALA A 210 -11.31 -9.20 10.02
N GLN A 211 -10.30 -9.93 9.56
CA GLN A 211 -10.38 -11.34 9.22
C GLN A 211 -9.24 -12.09 9.89
N VAL A 212 -9.56 -13.07 10.72
CA VAL A 212 -8.58 -13.95 11.36
C VAL A 212 -9.02 -15.39 11.11
N GLY A 213 -8.37 -16.05 10.15
CA GLY A 213 -8.82 -17.34 9.64
C GLY A 213 -10.30 -17.29 9.20
N PRO A 214 -11.19 -18.13 9.75
CA PRO A 214 -12.61 -18.12 9.41
C PRO A 214 -13.42 -16.99 10.09
N ILE A 215 -12.86 -16.34 11.11
CA ILE A 215 -13.55 -15.34 11.92
C ILE A 215 -13.55 -14.01 11.17
N LYS A 216 -14.74 -13.43 11.01
CA LYS A 216 -15.00 -12.17 10.30
C LYS A 216 -15.64 -11.18 11.26
N ILE A 217 -15.00 -10.05 11.49
CA ILE A 217 -15.47 -9.02 12.43
C ILE A 217 -15.57 -7.68 11.70
N THR A 218 -16.64 -6.94 11.91
CA THR A 218 -16.90 -5.65 11.25
C THR A 218 -17.31 -4.58 12.26
N GLY A 219 -17.16 -3.31 11.87
CA GLY A 219 -17.71 -2.18 12.61
C GLY A 219 -16.85 -1.76 13.79
N PHE A 220 -17.52 -1.38 14.89
CA PHE A 220 -16.85 -0.78 16.06
C PHE A 220 -15.87 -1.74 16.75
N ILE A 221 -16.24 -3.02 16.90
CA ILE A 221 -15.38 -4.02 17.55
C ILE A 221 -14.09 -4.24 16.74
N ALA A 222 -14.22 -4.40 15.42
CA ALA A 222 -13.06 -4.50 14.52
C ALA A 222 -12.18 -3.24 14.59
N TRP A 223 -12.80 -2.07 14.74
CA TRP A 223 -12.09 -0.79 14.87
C TRP A 223 -11.31 -0.69 16.19
N VAL A 224 -11.89 -1.12 17.31
CA VAL A 224 -11.17 -1.19 18.60
C VAL A 224 -10.01 -2.18 18.51
N MET A 225 -10.22 -3.37 17.94
CA MET A 225 -9.15 -4.33 17.70
C MET A 225 -8.02 -3.72 16.87
N TRP A 226 -8.37 -2.95 15.84
CA TRP A 226 -7.38 -2.32 14.95
C TRP A 226 -6.51 -1.33 15.73
N LEU A 227 -7.11 -0.51 16.58
CA LEU A 227 -6.39 0.43 17.45
C LEU A 227 -5.42 -0.29 18.39
N LEU A 228 -5.88 -1.38 19.03
CA LEU A 228 -5.07 -2.16 19.96
C LEU A 228 -3.87 -2.81 19.25
N VAL A 229 -4.10 -3.44 18.10
CA VAL A 229 -3.04 -4.09 17.32
C VAL A 229 -2.01 -3.06 16.85
N HIS A 230 -2.44 -1.93 16.29
CA HIS A 230 -1.53 -0.87 15.85
C HIS A 230 -0.72 -0.29 17.01
N LEU A 231 -1.33 -0.10 18.18
CA LEU A 231 -0.62 0.36 19.36
C LEU A 231 0.49 -0.60 19.80
N LEU A 232 0.25 -1.92 19.72
CA LEU A 232 1.25 -2.93 20.05
C LEU A 232 2.43 -2.94 19.07
N TYR A 233 2.17 -2.71 17.77
CA TYR A 233 3.20 -2.71 16.73
C TYR A 233 3.97 -1.38 16.60
N ILE A 234 3.49 -0.27 17.18
CA ILE A 234 4.28 0.96 17.27
C ILE A 234 5.52 0.70 18.14
N VAL A 235 6.71 0.99 17.60
CA VAL A 235 7.98 0.83 18.30
C VAL A 235 8.21 2.03 19.23
N GLY A 236 8.43 1.75 20.51
CA GLY A 236 8.72 2.76 21.54
C GLY A 236 7.52 3.15 22.40
N PHE A 237 7.74 3.35 23.71
CA PHE A 237 6.65 3.71 24.64
C PHE A 237 6.17 5.17 24.46
N ARG A 238 7.08 6.10 24.15
CA ARG A 238 6.73 7.52 23.93
C ARG A 238 5.87 7.70 22.69
N SER A 239 6.22 7.05 21.57
CA SER A 239 5.45 7.07 20.33
C SER A 239 4.06 6.44 20.49
N ARG A 240 3.93 5.40 21.32
CA ARG A 240 2.63 4.83 21.70
C ARG A 240 1.76 5.84 22.45
N LEU A 241 2.30 6.47 23.50
CA LEU A 241 1.54 7.41 24.32
C LEU A 241 1.11 8.66 23.54
N THR A 242 2.00 9.24 22.72
CA THR A 242 1.65 10.38 21.85
C THR A 242 0.59 10.01 20.82
N THR A 243 0.66 8.80 20.25
CA THR A 243 -0.35 8.30 19.32
C THR A 243 -1.70 8.15 19.99
N VAL A 244 -1.76 7.57 21.20
CA VAL A 244 -3.00 7.45 21.98
C VAL A 244 -3.60 8.82 22.28
N ILE A 245 -2.80 9.79 22.74
CA ILE A 245 -3.27 11.16 23.03
C ILE A 245 -3.77 11.85 21.75
N SER A 246 -3.06 11.68 20.62
CA SER A 246 -3.47 12.20 19.31
C SER A 246 -4.76 11.56 18.82
N TRP A 247 -4.95 10.26 19.01
CA TRP A 247 -6.18 9.55 18.67
C TRP A 247 -7.33 9.99 19.55
N LEU A 248 -7.14 10.07 20.87
CA LEU A 248 -8.16 10.57 21.80
C LEU A 248 -8.58 11.99 21.44
N THR A 249 -7.64 12.89 21.17
CA THR A 249 -7.98 14.25 20.72
C THR A 249 -8.68 14.26 19.36
N ALA A 250 -8.21 13.50 18.36
CA ALA A 250 -8.86 13.42 17.05
C ALA A 250 -10.25 12.76 17.09
N PHE A 251 -10.50 11.87 18.04
CA PHE A 251 -11.82 11.29 18.24
C PHE A 251 -12.71 12.27 19.03
N PHE A 252 -12.27 12.85 20.14
CA PHE A 252 -13.16 13.67 20.96
C PHE A 252 -13.25 15.14 20.54
N SER A 253 -12.37 15.61 19.66
CA SER A 253 -12.39 16.97 19.09
C SER A 253 -12.74 16.96 17.60
N LYS A 254 -13.37 18.05 17.13
CA LYS A 254 -13.48 18.35 15.69
C LYS A 254 -12.17 18.89 15.11
N GLY A 255 -11.24 19.33 15.96
CA GLY A 255 -9.96 19.91 15.54
C GLY A 255 -8.91 18.86 15.22
N ARG A 256 -8.50 18.78 13.95
CA ARG A 256 -7.17 18.28 13.57
C ARG A 256 -6.24 19.49 13.52
N GLY A 257 -5.14 19.48 14.29
CA GLY A 257 -4.24 20.64 14.42
C GLY A 257 -3.40 20.99 13.17
N GLN A 258 -3.53 20.25 12.08
CA GLN A 258 -2.66 20.35 10.90
C GLN A 258 -3.48 20.53 9.61
N LEU A 259 -4.24 21.62 9.52
CA LEU A 259 -5.16 21.87 8.39
C LEU A 259 -4.70 22.94 7.39
N ALA A 260 -3.64 23.70 7.68
CA ALA A 260 -3.19 24.75 6.79
C ALA A 260 -1.90 24.34 6.06
N ILE A 261 -2.02 24.00 4.78
CA ILE A 261 -0.96 24.20 3.80
C ILE A 261 -1.32 25.50 3.09
N THR A 262 -0.56 26.58 3.30
CA THR A 262 -0.80 27.85 2.60
C THR A 262 -0.08 27.85 1.26
N GLU A 263 -0.59 28.60 0.28
CA GLU A 263 0.15 28.82 -0.98
C GLU A 263 1.56 29.36 -0.70
N GLN A 264 1.70 30.23 0.31
CA GLN A 264 3.00 30.72 0.76
C GLN A 264 3.97 29.60 1.20
N GLN A 265 3.48 28.52 1.81
CA GLN A 265 4.32 27.36 2.15
C GLN A 265 4.69 26.52 0.92
N VAL A 266 3.80 26.45 -0.07
CA VAL A 266 4.07 25.78 -1.36
C VAL A 266 5.10 26.59 -2.16
N ASP A 267 4.92 27.91 -2.25
CA ASP A 267 5.81 28.83 -2.95
C ASP A 267 7.16 28.92 -2.24
N ALA A 268 7.19 28.97 -0.91
CA ALA A 268 8.44 28.90 -0.15
C ALA A 268 9.18 27.58 -0.40
N ARG A 269 8.47 26.44 -0.47
CA ARG A 269 9.10 25.16 -0.85
C ARG A 269 9.64 25.18 -2.27
N ARG A 270 8.87 25.69 -3.25
CA ARG A 270 9.32 25.84 -4.65
C ARG A 270 10.54 26.76 -4.75
N ALA A 271 10.54 27.89 -4.04
CA ALA A 271 11.66 28.81 -3.97
C ALA A 271 12.89 28.14 -3.35
N MET A 272 12.73 27.40 -2.24
CA MET A 272 13.81 26.62 -1.64
C MET A 272 14.40 25.61 -2.63
N PHE A 273 13.57 24.92 -3.41
CA PHE A 273 14.02 24.00 -4.46
C PHE A 273 14.80 24.72 -5.57
N TYR A 274 14.33 25.89 -6.01
CA TYR A 274 15.05 26.74 -6.96
C TYR A 274 16.43 27.16 -6.44
N PHE A 275 16.53 27.60 -5.18
CA PHE A 275 17.80 28.05 -4.59
C PHE A 275 18.76 26.92 -4.19
N THR A 276 18.25 25.71 -3.95
CA THR A 276 19.07 24.54 -3.60
C THR A 276 19.47 23.70 -4.81
N GLY A 277 19.05 24.07 -6.02
CA GLY A 277 19.34 23.33 -7.25
C GLY A 277 18.61 21.99 -7.39
N ASN A 278 17.65 21.71 -6.50
CA ASN A 278 16.82 20.50 -6.50
C ASN A 278 15.43 20.84 -7.07
N ASP A 279 15.35 21.32 -8.31
CA ASP A 279 14.08 21.66 -8.93
C ASP A 279 13.25 20.39 -9.20
N PRO A 280 12.09 20.18 -8.55
CA PRO A 280 11.24 19.00 -8.80
C PRO A 280 10.63 19.00 -10.21
N VAL A 281 10.67 20.11 -10.94
CA VAL A 281 10.25 20.18 -12.36
C VAL A 281 11.38 19.74 -13.30
N ALA A 282 12.64 19.79 -12.85
CA ALA A 282 13.78 19.22 -13.56
C ALA A 282 14.06 17.76 -13.18
N ALA A 283 13.35 17.22 -12.18
CA ALA A 283 13.30 15.77 -11.97
C ALA A 283 12.69 15.14 -13.23
N PRO A 284 13.29 14.08 -13.80
CA PRO A 284 12.76 13.44 -14.99
C PRO A 284 11.29 13.13 -14.76
N GLU A 285 10.47 13.44 -15.77
CA GLU A 285 9.05 13.14 -15.80
C GLU A 285 8.87 11.72 -15.25
N VAL A 286 8.14 11.57 -14.14
CA VAL A 286 7.78 10.24 -13.64
C VAL A 286 6.71 9.73 -14.58
N THR A 287 7.13 9.36 -15.79
CA THR A 287 6.37 8.51 -16.67
C THR A 287 6.36 7.14 -16.01
N ALA A 288 5.18 6.51 -15.94
CA ALA A 288 5.17 5.05 -15.86
C ALA A 288 6.10 4.54 -16.98
N PRO A 289 6.92 3.49 -16.74
CA PRO A 289 7.81 2.99 -17.79
C PRO A 289 6.99 2.84 -19.07
N GLU A 290 7.40 3.58 -20.12
CA GLU A 290 6.74 3.50 -21.41
C GLU A 290 6.66 2.02 -21.80
N PRO A 291 5.54 1.60 -22.40
CA PRO A 291 5.33 0.19 -22.65
C PRO A 291 6.08 -0.19 -23.92
N GLU A 292 7.41 -0.21 -23.90
CA GLU A 292 8.21 -0.91 -24.91
C GLU A 292 7.84 -2.41 -24.94
N SER A 293 7.22 -2.94 -23.88
CA SER A 293 6.64 -4.28 -23.85
C SER A 293 5.21 -4.39 -24.45
N ALA A 294 4.53 -3.29 -24.79
CA ALA A 294 3.20 -3.34 -25.42
C ALA A 294 3.19 -2.92 -26.90
N THR A 295 4.31 -2.50 -27.46
CA THR A 295 4.43 -2.11 -28.87
C THR A 295 5.11 -3.16 -29.76
N LEU A 296 5.56 -4.30 -29.22
CA LEU A 296 6.05 -5.39 -30.06
C LEU A 296 4.87 -6.07 -30.79
N PRO A 297 4.84 -6.07 -32.13
CA PRO A 297 3.88 -6.86 -32.86
C PRO A 297 4.12 -8.35 -32.58
N LEU A 298 3.03 -9.08 -32.37
CA LEU A 298 2.94 -10.52 -32.04
C LEU A 298 3.54 -11.49 -33.10
N GLN A 299 4.45 -11.05 -33.97
CA GLN A 299 4.92 -11.85 -35.12
C GLN A 299 6.42 -12.14 -35.22
N GLU A 300 7.27 -11.76 -34.27
CA GLU A 300 8.66 -12.23 -34.26
C GLU A 300 8.97 -13.15 -33.08
N SER A 301 8.25 -14.29 -33.05
CA SER A 301 8.73 -15.52 -32.39
C SER A 301 9.08 -16.54 -33.47
N ARG A 302 10.20 -16.32 -34.16
CA ARG A 302 10.94 -17.33 -34.95
C ARG A 302 12.20 -16.72 -35.54
N ARG A 303 13.30 -16.80 -34.80
CA ARG A 303 14.56 -17.43 -35.21
C ARG A 303 15.48 -17.54 -34.01
#